data_AF-A0A2N3PHR3-F1
#
_entry.id   AF-A0A2N3PHR3-F1
#
_cell.length_a   1.000
_cell.length_b   1.000
_cell.length_c   1.000
_cell.angle_alpha   90.00
_cell.angle_beta   90.00
_cell.angle_gamma   90.00
#
_symmetry.space_group_name_H-M   'P 1'
#
loop_
_entity.id
_entity.type
_entity.pdbx_description
1 polymer ?
#
loop_
_entity_poly.entity_id
_entity_poly.type
_entity_poly.pdbx_seq_one_letter_code
_entity_poly.pdbx_strand_id
1 'polypeptide(L)'
;MRKAFTLLEIILTLLLIGILLSIGIPQFSDYTRSACTKKLQLQTLNLRLDLKAQLQARQSINWDSLYSHLDFTSKDCHFSKQKDGFIINHHGNKAYFKLKDSLLECQYSKTSRLHNGESMCDIF
;
A
#
# COMPACT_ATOMS: atom_id res chain seq x y z
N MET A 1 -52.92 4.89 -12.30
CA MET A 1 -52.41 3.87 -13.26
C MET A 1 -50.89 3.85 -13.18
N ARG A 2 -50.28 2.73 -12.78
CA ARG A 2 -48.82 2.62 -12.67
C ARG A 2 -48.22 2.48 -14.07
N LYS A 3 -47.36 3.41 -14.49
CA LYS A 3 -46.52 3.22 -15.68
C LYS A 3 -45.57 2.07 -15.36
N ALA A 4 -45.85 0.88 -15.88
CA ALA A 4 -44.88 -0.20 -15.88
C ALA A 4 -43.71 0.26 -16.77
N PHE A 5 -42.49 0.20 -16.24
CA PHE A 5 -41.28 0.42 -17.01
C PHE A 5 -41.32 -0.46 -18.27
N THR A 6 -41.00 0.12 -19.42
CA THR A 6 -41.00 -0.66 -20.66
C THR A 6 -39.80 -1.60 -20.68
N LEU A 7 -39.96 -2.79 -21.27
CA LEU A 7 -38.85 -3.75 -21.42
C LEU A 7 -37.65 -3.11 -22.14
N LEU A 8 -37.93 -2.26 -23.13
CA LEU A 8 -36.93 -1.50 -23.87
C LEU A 8 -36.10 -0.57 -22.96
N GLU A 9 -36.76 0.14 -22.05
CA GLU A 9 -36.11 1.05 -21.10
C GLU A 9 -35.18 0.31 -20.13
N ILE A 10 -35.57 -0.89 -19.70
CA ILE A 10 -34.72 -1.75 -18.86
C ILE A 10 -33.49 -2.21 -19.64
N ILE A 11 -33.67 -2.69 -20.89
CA ILE A 11 -32.56 -3.15 -21.74
C ILE A 11 -31.58 -2.01 -22.03
N LEU A 12 -32.10 -0.83 -22.39
CA LEU A 12 -31.27 0.34 -22.67
C LEU A 12 -30.45 0.74 -21.44
N THR A 13 -31.08 0.77 -20.26
CA THR A 13 -30.41 1.15 -19.01
C THR A 13 -29.31 0.14 -18.63
N LEU A 14 -29.58 -1.17 -18.75
CA LEU A 14 -28.59 -2.21 -18.49
C LEU A 14 -27.40 -2.13 -19.46
N LEU A 15 -27.66 -1.81 -20.73
CA LEU A 15 -26.62 -1.66 -21.76
C LEU A 15 -25.73 -0.46 -21.44
N LEU A 16 -26.32 0.67 -21.04
CA LEU A 16 -25.58 1.86 -20.62
C LEU A 16 -24.74 1.61 -19.36
N ILE A 17 -25.30 0.95 -18.34
CA ILE A 17 -24.56 0.57 -17.13
C ILE A 17 -23.40 -0.38 -17.46
N GLY A 18 -23.62 -1.36 -18.33
CA GLY A 18 -22.58 -2.30 -18.77
C GLY A 18 -21.39 -1.59 -19.42
N ILE A 19 -21.66 -0.64 -20.32
CA ILE A 19 -20.60 0.17 -20.96
C ILE A 19 -19.87 1.01 -19.91
N LEU A 20 -20.60 1.71 -19.02
CA LEU A 20 -19.97 2.53 -17.98
C LEU A 20 -19.06 1.70 -17.06
N LEU A 21 -19.54 0.54 -16.60
CA LEU A 21 -18.78 -0.34 -15.72
C LEU A 21 -17.53 -0.88 -16.41
N SER A 22 -17.60 -1.22 -17.70
CA SER A 22 -16.46 -1.74 -18.45
C SER A 22 -15.27 -0.76 -18.51
N ILE A 23 -15.55 0.54 -18.54
CA ILE A 23 -14.52 1.59 -18.61
C ILE A 23 -14.11 2.05 -17.20
N GLY A 24 -15.06 2.16 -16.28
CA GLY A 24 -14.82 2.69 -14.94
C GLY A 24 -14.03 1.76 -14.03
N ILE A 25 -14.36 0.45 -14.01
CA ILE A 25 -13.76 -0.53 -13.09
C ILE A 25 -12.21 -0.57 -13.16
N PRO A 26 -11.55 -0.66 -14.32
CA PRO A 26 -10.09 -0.72 -14.36
C PRO A 26 -9.44 0.54 -13.77
N GLN A 27 -9.98 1.72 -14.06
CA GLN A 27 -9.46 2.99 -13.52
C GLN A 27 -9.58 3.08 -12.00
N PHE A 28 -10.68 2.57 -11.42
CA PHE A 28 -10.84 2.50 -9.96
C PHE A 28 -9.81 1.56 -9.31
N SER A 29 -9.49 0.43 -9.95
CA SER A 29 -8.47 -0.50 -9.45
C SER A 29 -7.09 0.14 -9.41
N ASP A 30 -6.68 0.85 -10.46
CA ASP A 30 -5.37 1.51 -10.51
C ASP A 30 -5.27 2.68 -9.53
N TYR A 31 -6.37 3.42 -9.35
CA TYR A 31 -6.44 4.51 -8.37
C TYR A 31 -6.26 4.00 -6.93
N THR A 32 -6.97 2.94 -6.56
CA THR A 32 -6.88 2.36 -5.21
C THR A 32 -5.47 1.81 -4.92
N ARG A 33 -4.85 1.13 -5.89
CA ARG A 33 -3.46 0.67 -5.82
C ARG A 33 -2.46 1.81 -5.62
N SER A 34 -2.62 2.89 -6.39
CA SER A 34 -1.77 4.07 -6.29
C SER A 34 -1.92 4.79 -4.95
N ALA A 35 -3.15 4.95 -4.46
CA ALA A 35 -3.43 5.52 -3.15
C ALA A 35 -2.81 4.69 -2.03
N CYS A 36 -2.89 3.36 -2.13
CA CYS A 36 -2.21 2.45 -1.21
C CYS A 36 -0.69 2.67 -1.21
N THR A 37 -0.05 2.76 -2.38
CA THR A 37 1.40 2.96 -2.48
C THR A 37 1.81 4.26 -1.78
N LYS A 38 1.11 5.36 -2.07
CA LYS A 38 1.36 6.67 -1.46
C LYS A 38 1.20 6.64 0.07
N LYS A 39 0.18 5.94 0.58
CA LYS A 39 -0.02 5.76 2.02
C LYS A 39 1.18 5.06 2.68
N LEU A 40 1.62 3.93 2.11
CA LEU A 40 2.78 3.19 2.60
C LEU A 40 4.07 4.02 2.54
N GLN A 41 4.25 4.84 1.49
CA GLN A 41 5.40 5.74 1.37
C GLN A 41 5.41 6.79 2.48
N LEU A 42 4.27 7.44 2.75
CA LEU A 42 4.15 8.43 3.82
C LEU A 42 4.40 7.82 5.20
N GLN A 43 3.84 6.64 5.47
CA GLN A 43 4.06 5.93 6.74
C GLN A 43 5.53 5.51 6.91
N THR A 44 6.17 5.04 5.83
CA THR A 44 7.60 4.68 5.84
C THR A 44 8.48 5.91 6.08
N LEU A 45 8.16 7.04 5.45
CA LEU A 45 8.87 8.29 5.65
C LEU A 45 8.77 8.75 7.12
N ASN A 46 7.58 8.78 7.69
CA ASN A 46 7.37 9.17 9.09
C ASN A 46 8.13 8.24 10.03
N LEU A 47 8.07 6.93 9.81
CA LEU A 47 8.83 5.96 10.60
C LEU A 47 10.34 6.20 10.51
N ARG A 48 10.87 6.52 9.33
CA ARG A 48 12.30 6.85 9.15
C ARG A 48 12.70 8.12 9.91
N LEU A 49 11.83 9.12 9.92
CA LEU A 49 12.06 10.36 10.68
C LEU A 49 12.09 10.08 12.18
N ASP A 50 11.11 9.34 12.70
CA ASP A 50 11.04 8.99 14.12
C ASP A 50 12.22 8.12 14.55
N LEU A 51 12.58 7.13 13.73
CA LEU A 51 13.76 6.28 13.96
C LEU A 51 15.03 7.13 14.00
N LYS A 52 15.20 8.04 13.04
CA LYS A 52 16.36 8.94 13.00
C LYS A 52 16.41 9.85 14.23
N ALA A 53 15.27 10.37 14.69
CA ALA A 53 15.19 11.18 15.89
C ALA A 53 15.62 10.40 17.14
N GLN A 54 15.16 9.14 17.29
CA GLN A 54 15.56 8.26 18.40
C GLN A 54 17.07 7.95 18.38
N LEU A 55 17.62 7.66 17.19
CA LEU A 55 19.05 7.41 17.01
C LEU A 55 19.89 8.65 17.35
N GLN A 56 19.47 9.84 16.94
CA GLN A 56 20.15 11.10 17.26
C GLN A 56 20.09 11.40 18.77
N ALA A 57 18.98 11.10 19.43
CA ALA A 57 18.83 11.24 20.88
C ALA A 57 19.63 10.22 21.69
N ARG A 58 20.37 9.29 21.04
CA ARG A 58 21.06 8.15 21.66
C ARG A 58 20.15 7.32 22.58
N GLN A 59 18.85 7.30 22.29
CA GLN A 59 17.90 6.46 23.01
C GLN A 59 17.90 5.05 22.43
N SER A 60 17.57 4.06 23.25
CA SER A 60 17.27 2.72 22.76
C SER A 60 16.06 2.79 21.83
N ILE A 61 16.14 2.14 20.67
CA ILE A 61 15.06 2.16 19.67
C ILE A 61 13.81 1.50 20.24
N ASN A 62 12.72 2.26 20.27
CA ASN A 62 11.41 1.77 20.69
C ASN A 62 10.57 1.42 19.46
N TRP A 63 10.63 0.15 19.07
CA TRP A 63 9.88 -0.37 17.92
C TRP A 63 8.36 -0.27 18.10
N ASP A 64 7.82 -0.40 19.31
CA ASP A 64 6.38 -0.28 19.54
C ASP A 64 5.86 1.13 19.26
N SER A 65 6.65 2.15 19.62
CA SER A 65 6.35 3.54 19.25
C SER A 65 6.41 3.75 17.74
N LEU A 66 7.43 3.23 17.06
CA LEU A 66 7.58 3.33 15.60
C LEU A 66 6.43 2.63 14.85
N TYR A 67 5.87 1.57 15.43
CA TYR A 67 4.76 0.83 14.84
C TYR A 67 3.37 1.43 15.11
N SER A 68 3.26 2.38 16.04
CA SER A 68 1.96 2.90 16.50
C SER A 68 1.09 3.53 15.39
N HIS A 69 1.72 4.02 14.31
CA HIS A 69 1.05 4.68 13.19
C HIS A 69 1.05 3.86 11.90
N LEU A 70 1.53 2.62 11.95
CA LEU A 70 1.56 1.73 10.79
C LEU A 70 0.25 0.94 10.67
N ASP A 71 -0.14 0.70 9.42
CA ASP A 71 -1.30 -0.15 9.12
C ASP A 71 -0.85 -1.61 9.00
N PHE A 72 -1.37 -2.48 9.87
CA PHE A 72 -1.06 -3.92 9.88
C PHE A 72 -2.23 -4.81 9.42
N THR A 73 -3.41 -4.24 9.16
CA THR A 73 -4.65 -5.01 8.99
C THR A 73 -5.19 -4.99 7.56
N SER A 74 -4.72 -4.05 6.74
CA SER A 74 -5.08 -3.95 5.33
C SER A 74 -4.66 -5.19 4.53
N LYS A 75 -5.57 -5.73 3.68
CA LYS A 75 -5.32 -6.98 2.93
C LYS A 75 -4.16 -6.84 1.93
N ASP A 76 -4.21 -5.80 1.10
CA ASP A 76 -3.30 -5.67 -0.03
C ASP A 76 -2.07 -4.84 0.31
N CYS A 77 -2.16 -3.96 1.31
CA CYS A 77 -1.16 -2.92 1.55
C CYS A 77 -0.98 -2.67 3.05
N HIS A 78 -0.02 -3.36 3.66
CA HIS A 78 0.18 -3.32 5.10
C HIS A 78 1.64 -3.56 5.48
N PHE A 79 1.98 -3.15 6.68
CA PHE A 79 3.24 -3.46 7.31
C PHE A 79 3.15 -4.81 8.04
N SER A 80 4.28 -5.49 8.17
CA SER A 80 4.44 -6.58 9.14
C SER A 80 5.64 -6.30 10.03
N LYS A 81 5.52 -6.70 11.29
CA LYS A 81 6.61 -6.58 12.26
C LYS A 81 7.73 -7.55 11.91
N GLN A 82 8.96 -7.10 12.05
CA GLN A 82 10.16 -7.92 11.94
C GLN A 82 11.12 -7.57 13.08
N LYS A 83 12.06 -8.47 13.37
CA LYS A 83 13.15 -8.19 14.30
C LYS A 83 14.06 -7.11 13.72
N ASP A 84 14.24 -6.03 14.48
CA ASP A 84 15.10 -4.89 14.13
C ASP A 84 14.73 -4.26 12.78
N GLY A 85 13.44 -4.20 12.43
CA GLY A 85 13.01 -3.75 11.12
C GLY A 85 11.54 -4.01 10.83
N PHE A 86 11.10 -3.75 9.61
CA PHE A 86 9.72 -3.91 9.19
C PHE A 86 9.64 -4.45 7.77
N ILE A 87 8.50 -5.05 7.45
CA ILE A 87 8.20 -5.58 6.13
C ILE A 87 7.07 -4.75 5.54
N ILE A 88 7.21 -4.33 4.29
CA ILE A 88 6.13 -3.72 3.51
C ILE A 88 5.54 -4.80 2.62
N ASN A 89 4.25 -5.08 2.77
CA ASN A 89 3.48 -5.95 1.88
C ASN A 89 2.66 -5.07 0.93
N HIS A 90 2.80 -5.31 -0.37
CA HIS A 90 2.14 -4.54 -1.42
C HIS A 90 1.67 -5.47 -2.55
N HIS A 91 0.37 -5.77 -2.59
CA HIS A 91 -0.28 -6.62 -3.59
C HIS A 91 0.48 -7.93 -3.86
N GLY A 92 0.82 -8.66 -2.79
CA GLY A 92 1.56 -9.94 -2.86
C GLY A 92 3.09 -9.81 -2.92
N ASN A 93 3.63 -8.62 -3.20
CA ASN A 93 5.06 -8.34 -3.16
C ASN A 93 5.51 -7.90 -1.77
N LYS A 94 6.77 -8.17 -1.43
CA LYS A 94 7.34 -7.89 -0.11
C LYS A 94 8.69 -7.20 -0.21
N ALA A 95 8.85 -6.12 0.54
CA ALA A 95 10.12 -5.46 0.77
C ALA A 95 10.48 -5.55 2.25
N TYR A 96 11.72 -5.90 2.55
CA TYR A 96 12.21 -6.12 3.89
C TYR A 96 13.16 -4.99 4.25
N PHE A 97 12.88 -4.27 5.33
CA PHE A 97 13.73 -3.22 5.84
C PHE A 97 14.29 -3.67 7.18
N LYS A 98 15.62 -3.68 7.30
CA LYS A 98 16.31 -4.09 8.52
C LYS A 98 17.29 -3.02 8.93
N LEU A 99 17.26 -2.66 10.21
CA LEU A 99 18.25 -1.79 10.81
C LEU A 99 19.54 -2.58 11.04
N LYS A 100 20.63 -2.07 10.49
CA LYS A 100 21.97 -2.61 10.64
C LYS A 100 22.93 -1.45 10.84
N ASP A 101 23.74 -1.49 11.90
CA ASP A 101 24.73 -0.45 12.21
C ASP A 101 24.13 0.98 12.25
N SER A 102 22.91 1.10 12.79
CA SER A 102 22.11 2.36 12.83
C SER A 102 21.64 2.89 11.47
N LEU A 103 21.80 2.12 10.39
CA LEU A 103 21.29 2.42 9.06
C LEU A 103 20.15 1.45 8.70
N LEU A 104 19.04 1.99 8.21
CA LEU A 104 17.93 1.16 7.74
C LEU A 104 18.22 0.70 6.30
N GLU A 105 18.53 -0.58 6.13
CA GLU A 105 18.84 -1.19 4.84
C GLU A 105 17.62 -1.92 4.27
N CYS A 106 17.35 -1.72 2.97
CA CYS A 106 16.38 -2.55 2.26
C CYS A 106 17.06 -3.82 1.73
N GLN A 107 16.51 -4.97 2.08
CA GLN A 107 17.01 -6.26 1.60
C GLN A 107 16.35 -6.59 0.26
N TYR A 108 17.12 -6.46 -0.82
CA TYR A 108 16.68 -6.83 -2.16
C TYR A 108 16.36 -8.34 -2.21
N SER A 109 15.10 -8.65 -2.48
CA SER A 109 14.65 -10.03 -2.71
C SER A 109 13.93 -10.13 -4.05
N LYS A 110 13.77 -11.36 -4.57
CA LYS A 110 13.00 -11.59 -5.81
C LYS A 110 11.55 -11.07 -5.71
N THR A 111 10.98 -11.01 -4.51
CA THR A 111 9.62 -10.49 -4.24
C THR A 111 9.59 -8.99 -4.01
N SER A 112 10.73 -8.30 -4.08
CA SER A 112 10.83 -6.85 -3.88
C SER A 112 10.67 -6.08 -5.19
N ARG A 113 10.23 -6.72 -6.27
CA ARG A 113 9.95 -6.04 -7.55
C ARG A 113 8.47 -5.77 -7.70
N LEU A 114 8.13 -4.58 -8.15
CA LEU A 114 6.78 -4.24 -8.59
C LEU A 114 6.49 -4.82 -9.97
N HIS A 115 5.22 -4.73 -10.40
CA HIS A 115 4.77 -5.25 -11.70
C HIS A 115 5.51 -4.59 -12.89
N ASN A 116 5.96 -3.34 -12.75
CA ASN A 116 6.74 -2.61 -13.75
C ASN A 116 8.25 -2.94 -13.70
N GLY A 117 8.70 -3.84 -12.84
CA GLY A 117 10.11 -4.24 -12.70
C GLY A 117 10.94 -3.36 -11.76
N GLU A 118 10.38 -2.25 -11.25
CA GLU A 118 11.06 -1.39 -10.28
C GLU A 118 11.19 -2.09 -8.93
N SER A 119 12.28 -1.81 -8.20
CA SER A 119 12.44 -2.33 -6.85
C SER A 119 11.60 -1.52 -5.87
N MET A 120 10.84 -2.19 -5.02
CA MET A 120 10.19 -1.58 -3.85
C MET A 120 11.21 -0.91 -2.93
N CYS A 121 12.47 -1.34 -2.93
CA CYS A 121 13.55 -0.67 -2.19
C CYS A 121 13.88 0.73 -2.73
N ASP A 122 13.60 1.01 -4.01
CA ASP A 122 13.87 2.32 -4.61
C ASP A 122 12.70 3.29 -4.37
N ILE A 123 11.53 2.76 -4.03
CA ILE A 123 10.26 3.49 -3.98
C ILE A 123 9.88 3.85 -2.54
N PHE A 124 10.30 3.04 -1.57
CA PHE A 124 10.03 3.21 -0.15
C PHE A 124 11.27 3.61 0.61
#